data_AF-A0A3C0ZR56-F1
#
_entry.id   AF-A0A3C0ZR56-F1
#
_cell.length_a   1.000
_cell.length_b   1.000
_cell.length_c   1.000
_cell.angle_alpha   90.00
_cell.angle_beta   90.00
_cell.angle_gamma   90.00
#
_symmetry.space_group_name_H-M   'P 1'
#
loop_
_entity.id
_entity.type
_entity.pdbx_description
1 polymer ?
#
loop_
_entity_poly.entity_id
_entity_poly.type
_entity_poly.pdbx_seq_one_letter_code
_entity_poly.pdbx_strand_id
1 'polypeptide(L)'
;MKCRKCGKTHAILPASLVPCSQISLQDQQQIIYDASKSGHCSGVMERNPLVDENNAGHILRQFRRHWQDRLISLGLSVTDRLVRPCFLHFSMQFMQVRRIPNVLFCLPT
;
A
#
# COMPACT_ATOMS: atom_id res chain seq x y z
N MET A 1 0.85 -14.38 -16.76
CA MET A 1 -0.38 -15.00 -17.27
C MET A 1 -0.79 -14.26 -18.56
N LYS A 2 -1.09 -14.96 -19.67
CA LYS A 2 -1.42 -14.32 -20.97
C LYS A 2 -2.91 -14.00 -21.00
N CYS A 3 -3.26 -12.73 -21.19
CA CYS A 3 -4.65 -12.27 -21.22
C CYS A 3 -5.35 -12.82 -22.47
N ARG A 4 -6.47 -13.53 -22.30
CA ARG A 4 -7.25 -14.09 -23.41
C ARG A 4 -7.90 -13.03 -24.29
N LYS A 5 -8.17 -11.83 -23.76
CA LYS A 5 -8.83 -10.74 -24.51
C LYS A 5 -7.88 -9.96 -25.43
N CYS A 6 -6.63 -9.73 -25.01
CA CYS A 6 -5.70 -8.88 -25.79
C CYS A 6 -4.43 -9.63 -26.24
N GLY A 7 -4.25 -10.90 -25.87
CA GLY A 7 -3.10 -11.71 -26.24
C GLY A 7 -1.77 -11.33 -25.60
N LYS A 8 -1.71 -10.29 -24.77
CA LYS A 8 -0.49 -9.82 -24.10
C LYS A 8 -0.31 -10.48 -22.72
N THR A 9 0.94 -10.60 -22.27
CA THR A 9 1.24 -11.04 -20.91
C THR A 9 1.00 -9.88 -19.96
N HIS A 10 0.01 -10.01 -19.09
CA HIS A 10 -0.24 -9.01 -18.05
C HIS A 10 0.45 -9.49 -16.77
N ALA A 11 1.22 -8.62 -16.14
CA ALA A 11 1.51 -8.79 -14.73
C ALA A 11 0.20 -8.60 -13.96
N ILE A 12 -0.17 -9.59 -13.16
CA ILE A 12 -1.31 -9.45 -12.26
C ILE A 12 -0.85 -8.49 -11.17
N LEU A 13 -1.49 -7.33 -11.06
CA LEU A 13 -1.25 -6.43 -9.95
C LEU A 13 -1.68 -7.14 -8.66
N PRO A 14 -0.76 -7.48 -7.74
CA PRO A 14 -1.18 -8.00 -6.45
C PRO A 14 -1.67 -6.80 -5.64
N ALA A 15 -2.97 -6.54 -5.75
CA ALA A 15 -3.65 -5.47 -5.02
C ALA A 15 -3.52 -5.63 -3.49
N SER A 16 -3.06 -6.78 -3.00
CA SER A 16 -2.84 -7.12 -1.60
C SER A 16 -1.40 -6.91 -1.10
N LEU A 17 -0.45 -6.64 -1.99
CA LEU A 17 0.97 -6.50 -1.61
C LEU A 17 1.38 -5.03 -1.55
N VAL A 18 2.25 -4.71 -0.59
CA VAL A 18 2.98 -3.44 -0.56
C VAL A 18 4.41 -3.70 -1.05
N PRO A 19 4.91 -2.97 -2.07
CA PRO A 19 6.24 -3.21 -2.62
C PRO A 19 7.33 -3.16 -1.54
N CYS A 20 8.23 -4.14 -1.54
CA CYS A 20 9.36 -4.25 -0.62
C CYS A 20 9.01 -4.28 0.88
N SER A 21 7.76 -4.57 1.24
CA SER A 21 7.32 -4.78 2.63
C SER A 21 6.98 -6.24 2.89
N GLN A 22 7.37 -6.73 4.07
CA GLN A 22 6.95 -8.06 4.56
C GLN A 22 5.54 -8.03 5.17
N ILE A 23 4.98 -6.84 5.38
CA ILE A 23 3.68 -6.62 6.01
C ILE A 23 2.65 -6.37 4.92
N SER A 24 1.54 -7.10 4.99
CA SER A 24 0.46 -7.04 3.99
C SER A 24 -0.13 -5.63 3.89
N LEU A 25 -0.73 -5.30 2.74
CA LEU A 25 -1.42 -4.03 2.58
C LEU A 25 -2.53 -3.86 3.62
N GLN A 26 -3.28 -4.93 3.88
CA GLN A 26 -4.39 -4.92 4.83
C GLN A 26 -3.91 -4.61 6.25
N ASP A 27 -2.81 -5.24 6.70
CA ASP A 27 -2.24 -4.98 8.03
C ASP A 27 -1.73 -3.53 8.13
N GLN A 28 -1.07 -3.02 7.08
CA GLN A 28 -0.63 -1.62 7.05
C GLN A 28 -1.81 -0.64 7.12
N GLN A 29 -2.89 -0.89 6.37
CA GLN A 29 -4.10 -0.08 6.43
C GLN A 29 -4.73 -0.10 7.82
N GLN A 30 -4.78 -1.27 8.45
CA GLN A 30 -5.34 -1.43 9.79
C GLN A 30 -4.51 -0.71 10.85
N ILE A 31 -3.18 -0.83 10.80
CA ILE A 31 -2.26 -0.10 11.70
C ILE A 31 -2.49 1.41 11.59
N ILE A 32 -2.57 1.94 10.37
CA ILE A 32 -2.77 3.38 10.17
C ILE A 32 -4.16 3.82 10.65
N TYR A 33 -5.20 3.01 10.38
CA TYR A 33 -6.56 3.29 10.84
C TYR A 33 -6.68 3.28 12.37
N ASP A 34 -6.16 2.24 13.02
CA ASP A 34 -6.20 2.09 14.48
C ASP A 34 -5.39 3.20 15.16
N ALA A 35 -4.20 3.54 14.63
CA ALA A 35 -3.42 4.67 15.12
C ALA A 35 -4.17 6.01 15.01
N SER A 36 -4.95 6.21 13.93
CA SER A 36 -5.74 7.43 13.75
C SER A 36 -6.95 7.50 14.69
N LYS A 37 -7.50 6.36 15.12
CA LYS A 37 -8.74 6.30 15.89
C LYS A 37 -8.50 6.18 17.41
N SER A 38 -7.59 5.30 17.81
CA SER A 38 -7.32 4.94 19.21
C SER A 38 -5.89 5.24 19.66
N GLY A 39 -4.97 5.60 18.75
CA GLY A 39 -3.55 5.82 19.08
C GLY A 39 -2.75 4.54 19.37
N HIS A 40 -3.43 3.38 19.44
CA HIS A 40 -2.84 2.06 19.70
C HIS A 40 -3.21 1.08 18.57
N CYS A 41 -2.28 0.18 18.22
CA CYS A 41 -2.41 -0.78 17.11
C CYS A 41 -2.35 -2.25 17.58
N SER A 42 -2.61 -2.52 18.87
CA SER A 42 -2.43 -3.84 19.49
C SER A 42 -3.22 -4.95 18.78
N GLY A 43 -4.42 -4.63 18.25
CA GLY A 43 -5.25 -5.61 17.56
C GLY A 43 -4.64 -6.18 16.27
N VAL A 44 -3.73 -5.48 15.59
CA VAL A 44 -2.99 -6.06 14.46
C VAL A 44 -1.87 -6.98 14.93
N MET A 45 -1.18 -6.58 16.00
CA MET A 45 -0.07 -7.33 16.58
C MET A 45 -0.54 -8.66 17.21
N GLU A 46 -1.72 -8.66 17.83
CA GLU A 46 -2.36 -9.87 18.35
C GLU A 46 -2.76 -10.86 17.23
N ARG A 47 -3.17 -10.34 16.07
CA ARG A 47 -3.59 -11.15 14.92
C ARG A 47 -2.43 -11.62 14.06
N ASN A 48 -1.37 -10.82 13.96
CA ASN A 48 -0.19 -11.11 13.16
C ASN A 48 1.08 -10.99 14.02
N PRO A 49 1.58 -12.11 14.59
CA PRO A 49 2.78 -12.13 15.44
C PRO A 49 4.07 -11.68 14.74
N LEU A 50 4.06 -11.50 13.41
CA LEU A 50 5.19 -10.98 12.65
C LEU A 50 5.27 -9.44 12.69
N VAL A 51 4.23 -8.78 13.21
CA VAL A 51 4.18 -7.32 13.34
C VAL A 51 4.42 -6.94 14.80
N ASP A 52 5.59 -6.35 15.06
CA ASP A 52 5.93 -5.74 16.36
C ASP A 52 5.69 -4.22 16.38
N GLU A 53 5.94 -3.57 17.53
CA GLU A 53 5.75 -2.13 17.70
C GLU A 53 6.68 -1.32 16.80
N ASN A 54 7.87 -1.85 16.50
CA ASN A 54 8.85 -1.16 15.67
C ASN A 54 8.40 -1.15 14.21
N ASN A 55 7.85 -2.26 13.73
CA ASN A 55 7.21 -2.40 12.43
C ASN A 55 6.03 -1.44 12.29
N ALA A 56 5.11 -1.43 13.26
CA ALA A 56 3.98 -0.51 13.29
C ALA A 56 4.43 0.95 13.30
N GLY A 57 5.41 1.29 14.15
CA GLY A 57 6.01 2.62 14.21
C GLY A 57 6.68 3.02 12.89
N HIS A 58 7.37 2.09 12.22
CA HIS A 58 7.96 2.33 10.91
C HIS A 58 6.88 2.65 9.86
N ILE A 59 5.82 1.85 9.78
CA ILE A 59 4.69 2.06 8.87
C ILE A 59 4.07 3.44 9.07
N LEU A 60 3.78 3.81 10.32
CA LEU A 60 3.19 5.11 10.64
C LEU A 60 4.11 6.28 10.22
N ARG A 61 5.42 6.15 10.46
CA ARG A 61 6.39 7.17 10.02
C ARG A 61 6.43 7.30 8.50
N GLN A 62 6.49 6.19 7.76
CA GLN A 62 6.49 6.22 6.30
C GLN A 62 5.18 6.79 5.74
N PHE A 63 4.05 6.41 6.32
CA PHE A 63 2.74 6.92 5.92
C PHE A 63 2.66 8.44 6.06
N ARG A 64 2.95 8.96 7.27
CA ARG A 64 2.92 10.41 7.56
C ARG A 64 3.86 11.18 6.64
N ARG A 65 5.06 10.65 6.39
CA ARG A 65 6.09 11.33 5.59
C ARG A 65 5.81 11.35 4.09
N HIS A 66 5.16 10.32 3.56
CA HIS A 66 5.12 10.11 2.10
C HIS A 66 3.72 9.99 1.50
N TRP A 67 2.71 9.61 2.28
CA TRP A 67 1.40 9.19 1.77
C TRP A 67 0.21 9.93 2.38
N GLN A 68 0.34 10.50 3.58
CA GLN A 68 -0.76 11.22 4.23
C GLN A 68 -1.28 12.38 3.36
N ASP A 69 -0.41 13.30 2.97
CA ASP A 69 -0.80 14.45 2.13
C ASP A 69 -1.30 14.04 0.75
N ARG A 70 -0.77 12.92 0.22
CA ARG A 70 -1.22 12.36 -1.07
C ARG A 70 -2.65 11.85 -0.98
N LEU A 71 -3.00 11.13 0.08
CA LEU A 71 -4.38 10.67 0.27
C LEU A 71 -5.32 11.86 0.49
N ILE A 72 -4.91 12.85 1.29
CA ILE A 72 -5.68 14.07 1.51
C ILE A 72 -5.92 14.81 0.18
N SER A 73 -4.91 14.93 -0.68
CA SER A 73 -5.04 15.57 -2.00
C SER A 73 -6.03 14.87 -2.94
N LEU A 74 -6.28 13.58 -2.73
CA LEU A 74 -7.25 12.79 -3.50
C LEU A 74 -8.61 12.68 -2.78
N GLY A 75 -8.73 13.20 -1.56
CA GLY A 75 -9.92 13.02 -0.72
C GLY A 75 -10.18 11.55 -0.34
N LEU A 76 -9.13 10.73 -0.26
CA LEU A 76 -9.25 9.30 0.02
C LEU A 76 -8.93 8.97 1.48
N SER A 77 -9.64 7.97 2.02
CA SER A 77 -9.36 7.33 3.30
C SER A 77 -8.40 6.16 3.13
N VAL A 78 -7.66 5.85 4.19
CA VAL A 78 -6.75 4.70 4.24
C VAL A 78 -7.50 3.37 4.09
N THR A 79 -8.80 3.33 4.39
CA THR A 79 -9.67 2.14 4.25
C THR A 79 -10.20 1.94 2.83
N ASP A 80 -9.99 2.90 1.92
CA ASP A 80 -10.54 2.83 0.57
C ASP A 80 -9.78 1.83 -0.31
N ARG A 81 -10.29 1.62 -1.53
CA ARG A 81 -9.59 0.84 -2.56
C ARG A 81 -8.46 1.67 -3.18
N LEU A 82 -7.35 1.79 -2.45
CA LEU A 82 -6.24 2.71 -2.75
C LEU A 82 -5.44 2.35 -4.01
N VAL A 83 -5.39 1.08 -4.38
CA VAL A 83 -4.49 0.60 -5.45
C VAL A 83 -4.70 1.37 -6.76
N ARG A 84 -5.91 1.36 -7.31
CA ARG A 84 -6.21 2.05 -8.58
C ARG A 84 -5.97 3.57 -8.55
N PRO A 85 -6.55 4.34 -7.62
CA PRO A 85 -6.37 5.79 -7.61
C PRO A 85 -4.92 6.20 -7.32
N CYS A 86 -4.20 5.51 -6.43
CA CYS A 86 -2.79 5.82 -6.20
C CYS A 86 -1.94 5.58 -7.45
N PHE A 87 -2.20 4.50 -8.19
CA PHE A 87 -1.53 4.27 -9.47
C PHE A 87 -1.90 5.31 -10.52
N LEU A 88 -3.17 5.65 -10.67
CA LEU A 88 -3.63 6.60 -11.69
C LEU A 88 -3.03 8.00 -11.48
N HIS A 89 -2.97 8.47 -10.22
CA HIS A 89 -2.54 9.83 -9.90
C HIS A 89 -1.04 9.97 -9.62
N PHE A 90 -0.40 8.93 -9.09
CA PHE A 90 1.01 9.01 -8.65
C PHE A 90 1.94 8.05 -9.40
N SER A 91 1.39 7.17 -10.24
CA SER A 91 2.14 6.07 -10.87
C SER A 91 2.88 5.18 -9.87
N MET A 92 2.35 5.10 -8.63
CA MET A 92 2.93 4.35 -7.52
C MET A 92 1.85 3.58 -6.76
N GLN A 93 2.20 2.41 -6.23
CA GLN A 93 1.33 1.69 -5.31
C GLN A 93 1.30 2.39 -3.95
N PHE A 94 0.16 2.35 -3.26
CA PHE A 94 0.08 2.86 -1.88
C PHE A 94 1.17 2.26 -0.99
N MET A 95 1.74 3.09 -0.11
CA MET A 95 2.89 2.79 0.77
C MET A 95 4.21 2.46 0.06
N GLN A 96 4.29 2.59 -1.26
CA GLN A 96 5.57 2.54 -1.97
C GLN A 96 6.36 3.82 -1.70
N VAL A 97 7.52 3.70 -1.05
CA VAL A 97 8.39 4.85 -0.71
C VAL A 97 9.37 5.16 -1.83
N ARG A 98 9.99 4.13 -2.42
CA ARG A 98 10.96 4.30 -3.51
C ARG A 98 10.23 4.34 -4.84
N ARG A 99 10.53 5.36 -5.66
CA ARG A 99 10.21 5.39 -7.09
C ARG A 99 11.10 4.41 -7.86
N ILE A 100 10.90 3.13 -7.60
CA ILE A 100 11.36 2.08 -8.50
C ILE A 100 10.21 1.89 -9.48
N PRO A 101 10.44 2.02 -10.81
CA PRO A 101 9.42 1.67 -11.77
C PRO A 101 8.98 0.25 -11.44
N ASN A 102 7.69 0.06 -11.21
CA ASN A 102 7.17 -1.27 -11.00
C ASN A 102 7.42 -2.00 -12.32
N VAL A 103 8.40 -2.92 -12.36
CA VAL A 103 8.85 -3.61 -13.59
C VAL A 103 7.67 -4.36 -14.24
N LEU A 104 6.63 -4.62 -13.46
CA LEU A 104 5.34 -5.18 -13.89
C LEU A 104 4.50 -4.21 -14.76
N PHE A 105 4.83 -2.92 -14.82
CA PHE A 105 4.08 -1.85 -15.48
C PHE A 105 4.97 -0.92 -16.32
N CYS A 106 6.03 -1.43 -16.93
CA CYS A 106 6.69 -0.69 -18.00
C CYS A 106 5.65 -0.36 -19.09
N LEU A 107 5.41 0.93 -19.34
CA LEU A 107 4.60 1.34 -20.49
C LEU A 107 5.30 0.87 -21.77
N PRO A 108 4.60 0.25 -22.73
CA PRO A 108 5.19 -0.02 -24.02
C PRO A 108 5.53 1.33 -24.68
N THR A 109 6.80 1.48 -25.05
CA THR A 109 7.32 2.60 -25.87
C THR A 109 6.74 2.59 -27.26
#